data_AF-A0A4V5R962-F1
#
_entry.id   AF-A0A4V5R962-F1
#
_cell.length_a   1.000
_cell.length_b   1.000
_cell.length_c   1.000
_cell.angle_alpha   90.00
_cell.angle_beta   90.00
_cell.angle_gamma   90.00
#
_symmetry.space_group_name_H-M   'P 1'
#
loop_
_entity.id
_entity.type
_entity.pdbx_description
1 polymer ?
#
loop_
_entity_poly.entity_id
_entity_poly.type
_entity_poly.pdbx_seq_one_letter_code
_entity_poly.pdbx_strand_id
1 'polypeptide(L)'
;MNKPHKGIWVAYILSCFTPFTCLLSGMVAIIYAGYRLDKGEDGEVVDTHYYGLIRSFFLNLTFFVVLIVTVATSNGVLIGVNDYWYQNHIIDDIAYYIPYVGMLFGGVAIVVWFIRMYQGMQRLSQNLPQNPSTGPNL
;
A
#
# COMPACT_ATOMS: atom_id res chain seq x y z
N MET A 1 -11.17 36.70 -2.31
CA MET A 1 -10.67 35.40 -2.83
C MET A 1 -11.57 34.29 -2.29
N ASN A 2 -12.61 33.89 -3.03
CA ASN A 2 -13.45 32.73 -2.70
C ASN A 2 -13.09 31.60 -3.66
N LYS A 3 -12.36 30.57 -3.19
CA LYS A 3 -12.16 29.32 -3.90
C LYS A 3 -12.80 28.19 -3.08
N PRO A 4 -13.50 27.23 -3.72
CA PRO A 4 -14.40 26.33 -3.02
C PRO A 4 -13.63 25.24 -2.26
N HIS A 5 -13.85 25.16 -0.95
CA HIS A 5 -13.32 24.18 0.01
C HIS A 5 -13.70 22.70 -0.29
N LYS A 6 -14.32 22.41 -1.44
CA LYS A 6 -14.84 21.07 -1.79
C LYS A 6 -13.75 20.01 -1.89
N GLY A 7 -12.55 20.36 -2.37
CA GLY A 7 -11.42 19.42 -2.47
C GLY A 7 -10.90 18.94 -1.11
N ILE A 8 -10.88 19.84 -0.11
CA ILE A 8 -10.48 19.51 1.26
C ILE A 8 -11.47 18.55 1.92
N TRP A 9 -12.77 18.71 1.68
CA TRP A 9 -13.80 17.81 2.19
C TRP A 9 -13.65 16.39 1.65
N VAL A 10 -13.37 16.26 0.34
CA VAL A 10 -13.07 14.96 -0.28
C VAL A 10 -11.80 14.34 0.32
N ALA A 11 -10.75 15.14 0.53
CA ALA A 11 -9.52 14.67 1.18
C ALA A 11 -9.78 14.18 2.63
N TYR A 12 -10.60 14.89 3.42
CA TYR A 12 -10.98 14.46 4.76
C TYR A 12 -11.76 13.15 4.76
N ILE A 13 -12.75 13.00 3.87
CA ILE A 13 -13.52 11.77 3.74
C ILE A 13 -12.60 10.62 3.35
N LEU A 14 -11.80 10.78 2.29
CA LEU A 14 -10.87 9.77 1.81
C LEU A 14 -9.84 9.39 2.88
N SER A 15 -9.31 10.36 3.62
CA SER A 15 -8.35 10.12 4.71
C SER A 15 -8.94 9.34 5.87
N CYS A 16 -10.26 9.41 6.08
CA CYS A 16 -10.97 8.61 7.08
C CYS A 16 -11.21 7.16 6.59
N PHE A 17 -11.46 6.99 5.29
CA PHE A 17 -11.60 5.66 4.69
C PHE A 17 -10.27 4.89 4.64
N THR A 18 -9.14 5.55 4.37
CA THR A 18 -7.82 4.90 4.29
C THR A 18 -7.49 3.99 5.50
N PRO A 19 -7.56 4.46 6.76
CA PRO A 19 -7.32 3.59 7.91
C PRO A 19 -8.45 2.57 8.13
N PHE A 20 -9.70 2.92 7.83
CA PHE A 20 -10.83 2.02 8.07
C PHE A 20 -10.86 0.82 7.12
N THR A 21 -10.55 1.01 5.85
CA THR A 21 -10.66 -0.07 4.86
C THR A 21 -9.37 -0.87 4.74
N CYS A 22 -8.20 -0.23 4.79
CA CYS A 22 -6.92 -0.93 4.63
C CYS A 22 -6.32 -1.42 5.94
N LEU A 23 -6.31 -0.60 7.00
CA LEU A 23 -5.64 -0.98 8.26
C LEU A 23 -6.50 -1.91 9.11
N LEU A 24 -7.79 -1.59 9.35
CA LEU A 24 -8.66 -2.46 10.16
C LEU A 24 -8.91 -3.82 9.51
N SER A 25 -9.22 -3.86 8.20
CA SER A 25 -9.43 -5.12 7.49
C SER A 25 -8.19 -6.02 7.53
N GLY A 26 -7.01 -5.44 7.30
CA GLY A 26 -5.74 -6.15 7.37
C GLY A 26 -5.39 -6.63 8.78
N MET A 27 -5.63 -5.81 9.79
CA MET A 27 -5.42 -6.16 11.19
C MET A 27 -6.29 -7.34 11.62
N VAL A 28 -7.59 -7.33 11.27
CA VAL A 28 -8.49 -8.46 11.56
C VAL A 28 -8.04 -9.74 10.85
N ALA A 29 -7.62 -9.64 9.59
CA ALA A 29 -7.12 -10.78 8.83
C ALA A 29 -5.84 -11.39 9.45
N ILE A 30 -4.91 -10.56 9.93
CA ILE A 30 -3.69 -11.03 10.59
C ILE A 30 -3.97 -11.63 11.96
N ILE A 31 -4.84 -11.00 12.77
CA ILE A 31 -5.21 -11.54 14.08
C ILE A 31 -5.88 -12.91 13.90
N TYR A 32 -6.77 -13.04 12.92
CA TYR A 32 -7.42 -14.31 12.61
C TYR A 32 -6.42 -15.38 12.13
N ALA A 33 -5.51 -15.02 11.22
CA ALA A 33 -4.47 -15.91 10.73
C ALA A 33 -3.52 -16.35 11.85
N GLY A 34 -3.09 -15.43 12.72
CA GLY A 34 -2.26 -15.71 13.88
C GLY A 34 -2.94 -16.60 14.91
N TYR A 35 -4.23 -16.37 15.17
CA TYR A 35 -5.02 -17.19 16.09
C TYR A 35 -5.20 -18.64 15.60
N ARG A 36 -5.40 -18.82 14.28
CA ARG A 36 -5.49 -20.15 13.66
C ARG A 36 -4.14 -20.87 13.64
N LEU A 37 -3.06 -20.15 13.35
CA LEU A 37 -1.68 -20.66 13.41
C LEU A 37 -1.31 -21.14 14.81
N ASP A 38 -1.61 -20.37 15.86
CA ASP A 38 -1.27 -20.70 17.26
C ASP A 38 -1.98 -21.98 17.74
N LYS A 39 -3.15 -22.30 17.16
CA LYS A 39 -3.86 -23.54 17.44
C LYS A 39 -3.27 -24.77 16.75
N GLY A 40 -2.52 -24.60 15.65
CA GLY A 40 -1.84 -25.71 14.95
C GLY A 40 -2.77 -26.81 14.42
N GLU A 41 -4.06 -26.54 14.27
CA GLU A 41 -5.10 -27.52 13.93
C GLU A 41 -5.35 -27.68 12.41
N ASP A 42 -4.86 -26.74 11.57
CA ASP A 42 -5.24 -26.65 10.16
C ASP A 42 -4.25 -27.32 9.17
N GLY A 43 -3.13 -27.85 9.67
CA GLY A 43 -2.15 -28.60 8.87
C GLY A 43 -1.10 -27.73 8.15
N GLU A 44 0.07 -28.34 7.88
CA GLU A 44 1.30 -27.67 7.42
C GLU A 44 1.12 -26.83 6.14
N VAL A 45 0.22 -27.24 5.23
CA VAL A 45 -0.09 -26.51 3.99
C VAL A 45 -0.88 -25.22 4.25
N VAL A 46 -1.80 -25.23 5.21
CA VAL A 46 -2.63 -24.05 5.53
C VAL A 46 -1.81 -23.05 6.35
N ASP A 47 -0.91 -23.54 7.21
CA ASP A 47 -0.01 -22.69 7.99
C ASP A 47 0.92 -21.87 7.08
N THR A 48 1.47 -22.47 6.01
CA THR A 48 2.26 -21.70 5.02
C THR A 48 1.47 -20.58 4.36
N HIS A 49 0.16 -20.75 4.18
CA HIS A 49 -0.72 -19.72 3.60
C HIS A 49 -0.99 -18.58 4.57
N TYR A 50 -1.22 -18.87 5.85
CA TYR A 50 -1.36 -17.84 6.88
C TYR A 50 -0.09 -17.00 7.02
N TYR A 51 1.10 -17.62 7.03
CA TYR A 51 2.37 -16.89 7.04
C TYR A 51 2.58 -16.02 5.80
N GLY A 52 2.27 -16.53 4.60
CA GLY A 52 2.41 -15.75 3.37
C GLY A 52 1.42 -14.59 3.27
N LEU A 53 0.19 -14.75 3.78
CA LEU A 53 -0.80 -13.68 3.91
C LEU A 53 -0.29 -12.56 4.82
N ILE A 54 0.18 -12.90 6.02
CA ILE A 54 0.72 -11.93 6.99
C ILE A 54 1.91 -11.19 6.37
N ARG A 55 2.86 -11.92 5.78
CA ARG A 55 4.06 -11.33 5.16
C ARG A 55 3.71 -10.40 3.99
N SER A 56 2.84 -10.84 3.09
CA SER A 56 2.44 -10.01 1.93
C SER A 56 1.70 -8.76 2.37
N PHE A 57 0.89 -8.83 3.43
CA PHE A 57 0.21 -7.66 3.97
C PHE A 57 1.21 -6.62 4.47
N PHE A 58 2.16 -7.01 5.33
CA PHE A 58 3.15 -6.07 5.87
C PHE A 58 4.03 -5.46 4.77
N LEU A 59 4.49 -6.26 3.80
CA LEU A 59 5.28 -5.76 2.67
C LEU A 59 4.53 -4.70 1.86
N ASN A 60 3.26 -4.94 1.55
CA ASN A 60 2.45 -3.99 0.80
C ASN A 60 2.12 -2.75 1.64
N LEU A 61 1.81 -2.92 2.93
CA LEU A 61 1.57 -1.82 3.84
C LEU A 61 2.81 -0.90 3.91
N THR A 62 3.99 -1.47 4.14
CA THR A 62 5.25 -0.71 4.16
C THR A 62 5.50 -0.02 2.83
N PHE A 63 5.29 -0.70 1.70
CA PHE A 63 5.44 -0.09 0.37
C PHE A 63 4.55 1.14 0.19
N PHE A 64 3.26 1.05 0.52
CA PHE A 64 2.34 2.18 0.36
C PHE A 64 2.67 3.33 1.32
N VAL A 65 3.01 3.03 2.57
CA VAL A 65 3.40 4.06 3.55
C VAL A 65 4.65 4.81 3.07
N VAL A 66 5.69 4.09 2.65
CA VAL A 66 6.92 4.69 2.12
C VAL A 66 6.62 5.52 0.87
N LEU A 67 5.83 5.00 -0.08
CA LEU A 67 5.46 5.72 -1.30
C LEU A 67 4.75 7.04 -1.00
N ILE A 68 3.77 7.03 -0.09
CA ILE A 68 3.02 8.23 0.30
C ILE A 68 3.96 9.26 0.94
N VAL A 69 4.81 8.84 1.88
CA VAL A 69 5.78 9.73 2.53
C VAL A 69 6.75 10.32 1.51
N THR A 70 7.31 9.49 0.62
CA THR A 70 8.23 9.95 -0.44
C THR A 70 7.57 10.97 -1.35
N VAL A 71 6.33 10.74 -1.80
CA VAL A 71 5.59 11.66 -2.67
C VAL A 71 5.31 12.98 -1.95
N ALA A 72 4.85 12.92 -0.71
CA ALA A 72 4.55 14.10 0.11
C ALA A 72 5.80 14.94 0.39
N THR A 73 6.89 14.29 0.80
CA THR A 73 8.17 14.96 1.07
C THR A 73 8.76 15.54 -0.22
N SER A 74 8.77 14.79 -1.33
CA SER A 74 9.31 15.30 -2.60
C SER A 74 8.55 16.53 -3.09
N ASN A 75 7.21 16.49 -3.03
CA ASN A 75 6.38 17.63 -3.39
C ASN A 75 6.63 18.84 -2.46
N GLY A 76 6.67 18.62 -1.15
CA GLY A 76 6.94 19.68 -0.17
C GLY A 76 8.33 20.32 -0.32
N VAL A 77 9.36 19.52 -0.60
CA VAL A 77 10.72 20.02 -0.84
C VAL A 77 10.79 20.84 -2.13
N LEU A 78 10.17 20.39 -3.22
CA LEU A 78 10.19 21.12 -4.50
C LEU A 78 9.46 22.45 -4.42
N ILE A 79 8.28 22.48 -3.79
CA ILE A 79 7.56 23.74 -3.52
C ILE A 79 8.41 24.66 -2.65
N GLY A 80 9.04 24.14 -1.58
CA GLY A 80 9.92 24.92 -0.72
C GLY A 80 11.17 25.45 -1.43
N VAL A 81 11.80 24.68 -2.32
CA VAL A 81 12.96 25.15 -3.09
C VAL A 81 12.55 26.23 -4.09
N ASN A 82 11.38 26.08 -4.73
CA ASN A 82 10.86 27.07 -5.67
C ASN A 82 10.52 28.41 -4.99
N ASP A 83 9.83 28.36 -3.85
CA ASP A 83 9.39 29.56 -3.13
C ASP A 83 10.54 30.32 -2.44
N TYR A 84 11.57 29.62 -1.94
CA TYR A 84 12.61 30.24 -1.13
C TYR A 84 13.95 30.50 -1.86
N TRP A 85 14.31 29.70 -2.87
CA TRP A 85 15.66 29.73 -3.44
C TRP A 85 15.69 30.04 -4.93
N TYR A 86 14.74 29.53 -5.72
CA TYR A 86 14.78 29.68 -7.18
C TYR A 86 13.39 29.62 -7.82
N GLN A 87 12.77 30.79 -8.00
CA GLN A 87 11.48 30.90 -8.68
C GLN A 87 11.63 30.58 -10.16
N ASN A 88 11.24 29.36 -10.56
CA ASN A 88 11.34 28.94 -11.95
C ASN A 88 10.16 28.04 -12.31
N HIS A 89 9.47 28.38 -13.39
CA HIS A 89 8.22 27.73 -13.83
C HIS A 89 8.39 26.21 -14.06
N ILE A 90 9.62 25.76 -14.33
CA ILE A 90 9.97 24.35 -14.55
C ILE A 90 9.86 23.52 -13.25
N ILE A 91 10.18 24.11 -12.09
CA ILE A 91 10.13 23.40 -10.80
C ILE A 91 8.68 23.19 -10.36
N ASP A 92 7.80 24.17 -10.61
CA ASP A 92 6.36 24.06 -10.37
C ASP A 92 5.71 22.97 -11.24
N ASP A 93 6.07 22.91 -12.52
CA ASP A 93 5.55 21.87 -13.42
C ASP A 93 5.96 20.48 -12.94
N ILE A 94 7.23 20.28 -12.54
CA ILE A 94 7.70 19.00 -12.01
C ILE A 94 7.00 18.64 -10.69
N ALA A 95 6.83 19.60 -9.77
CA ALA A 95 6.14 19.39 -8.50
C ALA A 95 4.68 18.94 -8.71
N TYR A 96 4.00 19.50 -9.72
CA TYR A 96 2.64 19.11 -10.08
C TYR A 96 2.53 17.66 -10.56
N TYR A 97 3.54 17.13 -11.25
CA TYR A 97 3.52 15.76 -11.79
C TYR A 97 3.84 14.66 -10.75
N ILE A 98 4.55 14.98 -9.67
CA ILE A 98 5.00 14.00 -8.67
C ILE A 98 3.85 13.19 -8.04
N PRO A 99 2.72 13.79 -7.63
CA PRO A 99 1.57 13.04 -7.13
C PRO A 99 0.98 12.07 -8.16
N TYR A 100 0.96 12.43 -9.44
CA TYR A 100 0.44 11.56 -10.51
C TYR A 100 1.34 10.35 -10.75
N VAL A 101 2.66 10.54 -10.69
CA VAL A 101 3.63 9.44 -10.78
C VAL A 101 3.48 8.50 -9.58
N GLY A 102 3.33 9.06 -8.36
CA GLY A 102 3.03 8.28 -7.17
C GLY A 102 1.74 7.47 -7.29
N MET A 103 0.67 8.07 -7.82
CA MET A 103 -0.59 7.39 -8.09
C MET A 103 -0.44 6.25 -9.10
N LEU A 104 0.36 6.43 -10.15
CA LEU A 104 0.65 5.39 -11.15
C LEU A 104 1.35 4.18 -10.50
N PHE A 105 2.44 4.42 -9.76
CA PHE A 105 3.17 3.35 -9.07
C PHE A 105 2.29 2.64 -8.03
N GLY A 106 1.49 3.38 -7.27
CA GLY A 106 0.53 2.81 -6.34
C GLY A 106 -0.53 1.95 -7.04
N GLY A 107 -1.07 2.42 -8.17
CA GLY A 107 -2.05 1.68 -8.98
C GLY A 107 -1.49 0.36 -9.51
N VAL A 108 -0.28 0.37 -10.08
CA VAL A 108 0.39 -0.85 -10.54
C VAL A 108 0.63 -1.83 -9.39
N ALA A 109 1.06 -1.34 -8.23
CA ALA A 109 1.27 -2.18 -7.05
C ALA A 109 -0.02 -2.85 -6.56
N ILE A 110 -1.16 -2.14 -6.57
CA ILE A 110 -2.47 -2.69 -6.23
C ILE A 110 -2.82 -3.85 -7.19
N VAL A 111 -2.65 -3.64 -8.50
CA VAL A 111 -2.94 -4.67 -9.51
C VAL A 111 -2.07 -5.91 -9.30
N VAL A 112 -0.76 -5.72 -9.09
CA VAL A 112 0.18 -6.83 -8.82
C VAL A 112 -0.20 -7.57 -7.54
N TRP A 113 -0.61 -6.85 -6.49
CA TRP A 113 -1.08 -7.46 -5.25
C TRP A 113 -2.34 -8.30 -5.44
N PHE A 114 -3.35 -7.81 -6.17
CA PHE A 114 -4.56 -8.58 -6.48
C PHE A 114 -4.25 -9.86 -7.26
N ILE A 115 -3.35 -9.78 -8.25
CA ILE A 115 -2.92 -10.96 -9.02
C ILE A 115 -2.24 -11.98 -8.09
N ARG A 116 -1.33 -11.54 -7.21
CA ARG A 116 -0.66 -12.43 -6.24
C ARG A 116 -1.65 -13.06 -5.26
N MET A 117 -2.65 -12.31 -4.81
CA MET A 117 -3.69 -12.82 -3.91
C MET A 117 -4.54 -13.90 -4.58
N TYR A 118 -4.94 -13.66 -5.83
CA TYR A 118 -5.72 -14.63 -6.62
C TYR A 118 -4.94 -15.92 -6.87
N GLN A 119 -3.65 -15.82 -7.20
CA GLN A 119 -2.77 -16.98 -7.33
C GLN A 119 -2.60 -17.75 -6.01
N GLY A 120 -2.55 -17.05 -4.87
CA GLY A 120 -2.53 -17.67 -3.54
C GLY A 120 -3.79 -18.50 -3.27
N MET A 121 -4.97 -17.94 -3.57
CA MET A 121 -6.25 -18.65 -3.41
C MET A 121 -6.37 -19.87 -4.33
N GLN A 122 -5.91 -19.77 -5.58
CA GLN A 122 -5.93 -20.91 -6.50
C GLN A 122 -5.02 -22.06 -6.03
N ARG A 123 -3.88 -21.75 -5.41
CA ARG A 123 -2.97 -22.76 -4.84
C ARG A 123 -3.53 -23.43 -3.60
N LEU A 124 -4.23 -22.67 -2.75
CA LEU A 124 -4.98 -23.20 -1.61
C LEU A 124 -6.05 -24.21 -2.08
N SER A 125 -6.77 -23.89 -3.17
CA SER A 125 -7.75 -24.81 -3.77
C SER A 125 -7.14 -26.09 -4.35
N GLN A 126 -5.83 -26.13 -4.57
CA GLN A 126 -5.09 -27.28 -5.11
C GLN A 126 -4.33 -28.07 -4.01
N ASN A 127 -4.50 -27.72 -2.73
CA ASN A 127 -3.74 -28.29 -1.59
C ASN A 127 -2.21 -28.22 -1.78
N LEU A 128 -1.72 -27.25 -2.54
CA LEU A 128 -0.29 -27.04 -2.74
C LEU A 128 0.21 -26.01 -1.72
N PRO A 129 1.39 -26.20 -1.09
CA PRO A 129 1.95 -25.24 -0.16
C PRO A 129 2.20 -23.89 -0.85
N GLN A 130 2.05 -22.80 -0.10
CA GLN A 130 2.30 -21.47 -0.65
C GLN A 130 3.80 -21.37 -0.93
N ASN A 131 4.17 -21.37 -2.21
CA ASN A 131 5.56 -21.13 -2.61
C ASN A 131 5.99 -19.80 -1.96
N PRO A 132 7.09 -19.76 -1.16
CA PRO A 132 7.52 -18.52 -0.55
C PRO A 132 7.65 -17.52 -1.67
N SER A 133 6.81 -16.47 -1.64
CA SER A 133 6.96 -15.34 -2.54
C SER A 133 8.37 -14.85 -2.28
N THR A 134 9.28 -15.21 -3.16
CA THR A 134 10.61 -14.65 -3.21
C THR A 134 10.33 -13.15 -3.32
N GLY A 135 10.55 -12.43 -2.22
CA GLY A 135 10.85 -11.02 -2.35
C GLY A 135 12.06 -10.90 -3.29
N PRO A 136 12.40 -9.68 -3.75
CA PRO A 136 13.73 -9.48 -4.30
C PRO A 136 14.72 -10.13 -3.33
N ASN A 137 15.47 -11.12 -3.81
CA ASN A 137 16.45 -11.85 -3.01
C ASN A 137 17.33 -10.81 -2.32
N LEU A 138 17.23 -10.75 -1.00
CA LEU A 138 18.30 -10.23 -0.15
C LEU A 138 19.14 -11.43 0.27
#